data_AF-A0A316LWF0-F1
#
_entry.id   AF-A0A316LWF0-F1
#
_cell.length_a   1.000
_cell.length_b   1.000
_cell.length_c   1.000
_cell.angle_alpha   90.00
_cell.angle_beta   90.00
_cell.angle_gamma   90.00
#
_symmetry.space_group_name_H-M   'P 1'
#
loop_
_entity.id
_entity.type
_entity.pdbx_description
1 polymer ?
#
loop_
_entity_poly.entity_id
_entity_poly.type
_entity_poly.pdbx_seq_one_letter_code
_entity_poly.pdbx_strand_id
1 'polypeptide(L)'
;MDKPNEKKAFSFPLERDYRRAEPSSDEKAVEFVRSLREKGFFTLYEAMCARMTRVVVPEHQAAFERLVGLLDRLARTRGGRIRANVDTTVFEASAEVILPFFEFGNPEEKALLRLLPDAYNVSFEPTDDGCVRLRVIAPYFEMVLPEELPMDEQMTALLEELFGDDF
;
A
#
# COMPACT_ATOMS: atom_id res chain seq x y z
N MET A 1 54.41 26.58 14.83
CA MET A 1 53.50 26.41 13.68
C MET A 1 53.12 24.94 13.63
N ASP A 2 51.96 24.58 14.19
CA ASP A 2 51.41 23.23 14.06
C ASP A 2 50.62 23.14 12.76
N LYS A 3 50.88 22.09 11.97
CA LYS A 3 50.10 21.78 10.78
C LYS A 3 48.75 21.19 11.20
N PRO A 4 47.64 21.59 10.56
CA PRO A 4 46.33 21.06 10.91
C PRO A 4 46.25 19.58 10.55
N ASN A 5 45.77 18.79 11.51
CA ASN A 5 45.54 17.36 11.41
C ASN A 5 44.41 17.12 10.38
N GLU A 6 44.77 16.73 9.16
CA GLU A 6 43.81 16.31 8.13
C GLU A 6 43.04 15.09 8.63
N LYS A 7 41.82 15.32 9.13
CA LYS A 7 40.85 14.24 9.36
C LYS A 7 40.55 13.60 8.00
N LYS A 8 41.16 12.45 7.72
CA LYS A 8 40.80 11.62 6.56
C LYS A 8 39.29 11.39 6.60
N ALA A 9 38.59 11.86 5.57
CA ALA A 9 37.17 11.60 5.38
C ALA A 9 36.98 10.07 5.33
N PHE A 10 36.23 9.54 6.30
CA PHE A 10 35.87 8.13 6.31
C PHE A 10 34.76 7.93 5.27
N SER A 11 35.05 7.20 4.20
CA SER A 11 34.02 6.68 3.30
C SER A 11 33.90 5.17 3.49
N PHE A 12 32.67 4.67 3.53
CA PHE A 12 32.36 3.26 3.58
C PHE A 12 31.68 2.88 2.26
N PRO A 13 32.42 2.49 1.21
CA PRO A 13 31.81 2.09 -0.05
C PRO A 13 31.15 0.72 0.11
N LEU A 14 29.82 0.66 -0.01
CA LEU A 14 29.05 -0.57 -0.04
C LEU A 14 28.30 -0.65 -1.37
N GLU A 15 28.69 -1.59 -2.22
CA GLU A 15 27.97 -1.94 -3.44
C GLU A 15 27.56 -3.41 -3.34
N ARG A 16 26.26 -3.68 -3.47
CA ARG A 16 25.69 -5.03 -3.44
C ARG A 16 24.55 -5.10 -4.44
N ASP A 17 24.52 -6.17 -5.22
CA ASP A 17 23.43 -6.48 -6.13
C ASP A 17 22.46 -7.44 -5.44
N TYR A 18 21.25 -6.97 -5.19
CA TYR A 18 20.18 -7.74 -4.55
C TYR A 18 19.07 -8.15 -5.53
N ARG A 19 19.26 -7.99 -6.84
CA ARG A 19 18.28 -8.45 -7.83
C ARG A 19 18.05 -9.94 -7.63
N ARG A 20 16.79 -10.34 -7.45
CA ARG A 20 16.43 -11.75 -7.23
C ARG A 20 16.68 -12.57 -8.51
N ALA A 21 17.12 -13.81 -8.33
CA ALA A 21 16.95 -14.82 -9.35
C ALA A 21 15.45 -15.05 -9.64
N GLU A 22 15.14 -15.75 -10.73
CA GLU A 22 13.74 -16.03 -11.11
C GLU A 22 12.91 -16.54 -9.92
N PRO A 23 11.65 -16.10 -9.79
CA PRO A 23 10.81 -16.51 -8.69
C PRO A 23 10.63 -18.04 -8.70
N SER A 24 11.14 -18.72 -7.68
CA SER A 24 10.78 -20.11 -7.43
C SER A 24 9.40 -20.16 -6.79
N SER A 25 8.48 -20.94 -7.35
CA SER A 25 7.22 -21.23 -6.68
C SER A 25 7.48 -22.06 -5.43
N ASP A 26 7.07 -21.57 -4.26
CA ASP A 26 7.01 -22.41 -3.07
C ASP A 26 5.76 -23.28 -3.15
N GLU A 27 5.92 -24.54 -3.53
CA GLU A 27 4.83 -25.50 -3.65
C GLU A 27 4.02 -25.64 -2.36
N LYS A 28 4.63 -25.46 -1.17
CA LYS A 28 3.91 -25.52 0.11
C LYS A 28 2.99 -24.33 0.28
N ALA A 29 3.42 -23.13 -0.12
CA ALA A 29 2.57 -21.94 -0.08
C ALA A 29 1.39 -22.08 -1.05
N VAL A 30 1.61 -22.65 -2.23
CA VAL A 30 0.55 -22.93 -3.20
C VAL A 30 -0.45 -23.95 -2.64
N GLU A 31 0.02 -25.03 -2.04
CA GLU A 31 -0.87 -26.05 -1.45
C GLU A 31 -1.67 -25.50 -0.26
N PHE A 32 -1.05 -24.65 0.57
CA PHE A 32 -1.75 -23.97 1.66
C PHE A 32 -2.87 -23.06 1.15
N VAL A 33 -2.60 -22.22 0.15
CA VAL A 33 -3.63 -21.34 -0.45
C VAL A 33 -4.73 -22.16 -1.12
N ARG A 34 -4.40 -23.29 -1.75
CA ARG A 34 -5.40 -24.21 -2.31
C ARG A 34 -6.28 -24.80 -1.22
N SER A 35 -5.71 -25.26 -0.11
CA SER A 35 -6.43 -25.77 1.06
C SER A 35 -7.40 -24.72 1.64
N LEU A 36 -6.97 -23.47 1.80
CA LEU A 36 -7.86 -22.38 2.23
C LEU A 36 -9.06 -22.20 1.28
N ARG A 37 -8.82 -22.28 -0.03
CA ARG A 37 -9.88 -22.18 -1.04
C ARG A 37 -10.86 -23.36 -0.98
N GLU A 38 -10.35 -24.58 -0.88
CA GLU A 38 -11.16 -25.81 -0.81
C GLU A 38 -12.03 -25.86 0.44
N LYS A 39 -11.50 -25.35 1.57
CA LYS A 39 -12.23 -25.25 2.83
C LYS A 39 -13.19 -24.05 2.89
N GLY A 40 -13.28 -23.24 1.83
CA GLY A 40 -14.24 -22.13 1.75
C GLY A 40 -13.85 -20.86 2.51
N PHE A 41 -12.59 -20.73 2.95
CA PHE A 41 -12.11 -19.59 3.74
C PHE A 41 -12.32 -18.23 3.04
N PHE A 42 -12.10 -18.14 1.73
CA PHE A 42 -12.27 -16.86 1.03
C PHE A 42 -13.74 -16.44 0.93
N THR A 43 -14.66 -17.39 0.76
CA THR A 43 -16.10 -17.10 0.81
C THR A 43 -16.53 -16.64 2.19
N LEU A 44 -15.97 -17.26 3.23
CA LEU A 44 -16.12 -16.86 4.63
C LEU A 44 -15.70 -15.41 4.84
N TYR A 45 -14.47 -15.10 4.42
CA TYR A 45 -13.85 -13.80 4.56
C TYR A 45 -14.64 -12.71 3.81
N GLU A 46 -15.07 -13.00 2.58
CA GLU A 46 -15.94 -12.12 1.80
C GLU A 46 -17.27 -11.84 2.51
N ALA A 47 -17.91 -12.87 3.07
CA ALA A 47 -19.16 -12.72 3.81
C ALA A 47 -18.99 -11.87 5.08
N MET A 48 -17.88 -12.05 5.82
CA MET A 48 -17.55 -11.19 6.97
C MET A 48 -17.36 -9.73 6.53
N CYS A 49 -16.56 -9.51 5.49
CA CYS A 49 -16.29 -8.19 4.95
C CYS A 49 -17.54 -7.49 4.41
N ALA A 50 -18.54 -8.24 3.92
CA ALA A 50 -19.82 -7.71 3.45
C ALA A 50 -20.73 -7.24 4.58
N ARG A 51 -20.58 -7.77 5.80
CA ARG A 51 -21.36 -7.38 6.99
C ARG A 51 -20.81 -6.14 7.70
N MET A 52 -19.54 -5.81 7.45
CA MET A 52 -18.91 -4.63 8.02
C MET A 52 -19.47 -3.38 7.35
N THR A 53 -19.90 -2.42 8.17
CA THR A 53 -20.29 -1.10 7.65
C THR A 53 -19.03 -0.28 7.46
N ARG A 54 -18.88 0.36 6.31
CA ARG A 54 -17.73 1.23 6.05
C ARG A 54 -18.19 2.67 6.02
N VAL A 55 -17.58 3.49 6.87
CA VAL A 55 -17.94 4.90 7.03
C VAL A 55 -16.83 5.77 6.49
N VAL A 56 -17.20 6.84 5.79
CA VAL A 56 -16.23 7.87 5.38
C VAL A 56 -15.77 8.60 6.64
N VAL A 57 -14.45 8.69 6.81
CA VAL A 57 -13.84 9.45 7.91
C VAL A 57 -13.45 10.83 7.37
N PRO A 58 -14.06 11.93 7.86
CA PRO A 58 -13.81 13.28 7.34
C PRO A 58 -12.33 13.67 7.32
N GLU A 59 -11.58 13.27 8.34
CA GLU A 59 -10.14 13.54 8.47
C GLU A 59 -9.35 12.82 7.37
N HIS A 60 -9.69 11.56 7.08
CA HIS A 60 -9.06 10.78 6.02
C HIS A 60 -9.43 11.30 4.64
N GLN A 61 -10.70 11.64 4.42
CA GLN A 61 -11.14 12.29 3.19
C GLN A 61 -10.33 13.57 2.93
N ALA A 62 -10.24 14.46 3.92
CA ALA A 62 -9.48 15.71 3.78
C ALA A 62 -7.99 15.46 3.53
N ALA A 63 -7.41 14.41 4.14
CA ALA A 63 -6.02 14.02 3.89
C ALA A 63 -5.82 13.51 2.45
N PHE A 64 -6.74 12.68 1.96
CA PHE A 64 -6.72 12.17 0.60
C PHE A 64 -6.88 13.30 -0.45
N GLU A 65 -7.80 14.24 -0.23
CA GLU A 65 -7.97 15.40 -1.11
C GLU A 65 -6.71 16.28 -1.16
N ARG A 66 -6.03 16.48 -0.03
CA ARG A 66 -4.73 17.17 0.01
C ARG A 66 -3.65 16.41 -0.77
N LEU A 67 -3.58 15.09 -0.61
CA LEU A 67 -2.67 14.22 -1.35
C LEU A 67 -2.90 14.36 -2.87
N VAL A 68 -4.16 14.23 -3.32
CA VAL A 68 -4.54 14.37 -4.73
C VAL A 68 -4.17 15.75 -5.27
N GLY A 69 -4.40 16.82 -4.51
CA GLY A 69 -4.03 18.17 -4.93
C GLY A 69 -2.52 18.41 -5.07
N LEU A 70 -1.68 17.72 -4.28
CA LEU A 70 -0.22 17.77 -4.44
C LEU A 70 0.24 16.93 -5.64
N LEU A 71 -0.36 15.76 -5.83
CA LEU A 71 -0.09 14.88 -6.96
C LEU A 71 -0.49 15.49 -8.30
N ASP A 72 -1.63 16.17 -8.38
CA ASP A 72 -2.09 16.89 -9.59
C ASP A 72 -1.12 18.02 -9.95
N ARG A 73 -0.69 18.81 -8.96
CA ARG A 73 0.33 19.84 -9.18
C ARG A 73 1.65 19.26 -9.67
N LEU A 74 2.10 18.17 -9.07
CA LEU A 74 3.32 17.47 -9.50
C LEU A 74 3.19 17.00 -10.96
N ALA A 75 2.07 16.39 -11.33
CA ALA A 75 1.78 15.96 -12.69
C ALA A 75 1.81 17.14 -13.67
N ARG A 76 1.16 18.26 -13.34
CA ARG A 76 1.17 19.46 -14.19
C ARG A 76 2.57 20.03 -14.38
N THR A 77 3.33 20.18 -13.30
CA THR A 77 4.67 20.79 -13.35
C THR A 77 5.70 19.91 -14.07
N ARG A 78 5.55 18.58 -13.99
CA ARG A 78 6.49 17.61 -14.57
C ARG A 78 6.02 17.00 -15.90
N GLY A 79 4.89 17.45 -16.44
CA GLY A 79 4.37 16.99 -17.74
C GLY A 79 3.85 15.54 -17.72
N GLY A 80 3.22 15.12 -16.62
CA GLY A 80 2.66 13.79 -16.45
C GLY A 80 1.13 13.75 -16.49
N ARG A 81 0.58 12.61 -16.02
CA ARG A 81 -0.86 12.38 -15.89
C ARG A 81 -1.21 11.86 -14.51
N ILE A 82 -2.41 12.20 -14.04
CA ILE A 82 -2.95 11.75 -12.75
C ILE A 82 -4.33 11.11 -12.94
N ARG A 83 -4.61 10.09 -12.15
CA ARG A 83 -5.95 9.54 -11.93
C ARG A 83 -6.15 9.36 -10.43
N ALA A 84 -7.22 9.91 -9.88
CA ALA A 84 -7.64 9.62 -8.51
C ALA A 84 -9.04 9.01 -8.56
N ASN A 85 -9.31 8.04 -7.68
CA ASN A 85 -10.59 7.38 -7.57
C ASN A 85 -10.89 7.09 -6.10
N VAL A 86 -12.16 7.24 -5.73
CA VAL A 86 -12.70 6.72 -4.49
C VAL A 86 -13.79 5.73 -4.89
N ASP A 87 -13.48 4.45 -4.76
CA ASP A 87 -14.40 3.37 -5.10
C ASP A 87 -15.13 2.91 -3.85
N THR A 88 -16.44 3.16 -3.81
CA THR A 88 -17.29 2.73 -2.69
C THR A 88 -17.72 1.27 -2.79
N THR A 89 -17.46 0.59 -3.91
CA THR A 89 -17.78 -0.84 -4.10
C THR A 89 -16.70 -1.74 -3.49
N VAL A 90 -15.43 -1.36 -3.68
CA VAL A 90 -14.26 -2.05 -3.09
C VAL A 90 -13.65 -1.30 -1.90
N PHE A 91 -14.20 -0.13 -1.57
CA PHE A 91 -13.79 0.72 -0.45
C PHE A 91 -12.32 1.13 -0.48
N GLU A 92 -11.86 1.51 -1.68
CA GLU A 92 -10.49 1.93 -1.92
C GLU A 92 -10.48 3.41 -2.33
N ALA A 93 -9.64 4.20 -1.68
CA ALA A 93 -9.23 5.49 -2.21
C ALA A 93 -7.82 5.35 -2.78
N SER A 94 -7.68 5.55 -4.09
CA SER A 94 -6.39 5.45 -4.76
C SER A 94 -6.10 6.63 -5.67
N ALA A 95 -4.83 7.01 -5.69
CA ALA A 95 -4.28 8.02 -6.58
C ALA A 95 -3.10 7.42 -7.34
N GLU A 96 -3.08 7.64 -8.64
CA GLU A 96 -2.03 7.21 -9.55
C GLU A 96 -1.48 8.43 -10.28
N VAL A 97 -0.16 8.58 -10.31
CA VAL A 97 0.53 9.58 -11.12
C VAL A 97 1.59 8.90 -11.97
N ILE A 98 1.63 9.23 -13.25
CA ILE A 98 2.64 8.74 -14.18
C ILE A 98 3.48 9.93 -14.65
N LEU A 99 4.79 9.88 -14.36
CA LEU A 99 5.78 10.90 -14.71
C LEU A 99 6.97 10.25 -15.43
N PRO A 100 7.72 10.99 -16.26
CA PRO A 100 8.99 10.50 -16.80
C PRO A 100 10.01 10.12 -15.72
N PHE A 101 10.01 10.86 -14.59
CA PHE A 101 10.79 10.56 -13.40
C PHE A 101 10.20 11.27 -12.17
N PHE A 102 10.53 10.80 -10.98
CA PHE A 102 10.16 11.46 -9.71
C PHE A 102 11.37 12.15 -9.09
N GLU A 103 11.17 13.39 -8.68
CA GLU A 103 12.13 14.18 -7.91
C GLU A 103 11.37 15.06 -6.92
N PHE A 104 11.90 15.21 -5.71
CA PHE A 104 11.31 16.01 -4.64
C PHE A 104 12.29 17.08 -4.17
N GLY A 105 12.52 18.07 -5.02
CA GLY A 105 13.54 19.10 -4.84
C GLY A 105 13.07 20.27 -3.99
N ASN A 106 11.80 20.65 -4.10
CA ASN A 106 11.26 21.85 -3.46
C ASN A 106 10.38 21.54 -2.22
N PRO A 107 10.08 22.52 -1.35
CA PRO A 107 9.29 22.29 -0.14
C PRO A 107 7.87 21.73 -0.38
N GLU A 108 7.22 22.10 -1.49
CA GLU A 108 5.88 21.61 -1.85
C GLU A 108 5.93 20.14 -2.27
N GLU A 109 6.90 19.77 -3.12
CA GLU A 109 7.16 18.37 -3.47
C GLU A 109 7.55 17.54 -2.22
N LYS A 110 8.35 18.10 -1.31
CA LYS A 110 8.68 17.44 -0.05
C LYS A 110 7.50 17.34 0.92
N ALA A 111 6.45 18.16 0.76
CA ALA A 111 5.23 18.00 1.54
C ALA A 111 4.47 16.72 1.15
N LEU A 112 4.52 16.32 -0.13
CA LEU A 112 3.97 15.05 -0.59
C LEU A 112 4.60 13.86 0.13
N LEU A 113 5.93 13.86 0.30
CA LEU A 113 6.65 12.80 1.03
C LEU A 113 6.19 12.62 2.49
N ARG A 114 5.58 13.63 3.11
CA ARG A 114 5.05 13.53 4.47
C ARG A 114 3.69 12.85 4.54
N LEU A 115 2.96 12.79 3.43
CA LEU A 115 1.64 12.15 3.36
C LEU A 115 1.72 10.67 2.95
N LEU A 116 2.80 10.28 2.26
CA LEU A 116 3.00 8.90 1.81
C LEU A 116 3.08 7.86 2.94
N PRO A 117 3.70 8.14 4.11
CA PRO A 117 3.79 7.15 5.19
C PRO A 117 2.44 6.74 5.80
N ASP A 118 1.41 7.60 5.70
CA ASP A 118 0.07 7.32 6.23
C ASP A 118 -0.78 6.48 5.26
N ALA A 119 -0.28 6.22 4.05
CA ALA A 119 -0.96 5.39 3.06
C ALA A 119 -0.84 3.90 3.40
N TYR A 120 -1.88 3.12 3.09
CA TYR A 120 -1.82 1.66 3.19
C TYR A 120 -0.81 1.05 2.23
N ASN A 121 -0.69 1.64 1.04
CA ASN A 121 0.30 1.21 0.07
C ASN A 121 0.84 2.39 -0.73
N VAL A 122 2.14 2.36 -0.98
CA VAL A 122 2.83 3.24 -1.93
C VAL A 122 3.72 2.36 -2.79
N SER A 123 3.54 2.44 -4.10
CA SER A 123 4.33 1.69 -5.07
C SER A 123 4.82 2.60 -6.18
N PHE A 124 6.05 2.33 -6.61
CA PHE A 124 6.65 2.92 -7.80
C PHE A 124 6.97 1.80 -8.77
N GLU A 125 6.39 1.87 -9.95
CA GLU A 125 6.54 0.83 -10.98
C GLU A 125 6.93 1.47 -12.31
N PRO A 126 7.84 0.87 -13.09
CA PRO A 126 8.05 1.30 -14.45
C PRO A 126 6.78 1.06 -15.27
N THR A 127 6.53 1.93 -16.25
CA THR A 127 5.51 1.72 -17.27
C THR A 127 6.16 1.31 -18.59
N ASP A 128 5.40 0.69 -19.48
CA ASP A 128 5.90 0.19 -20.77
C ASP A 128 6.47 1.30 -21.67
N ASP A 129 6.01 2.54 -21.47
CA ASP A 129 6.49 3.75 -22.17
C ASP A 129 7.74 4.39 -21.52
N GLY A 130 8.37 3.71 -20.56
CA GLY A 130 9.61 4.18 -19.91
C GLY A 130 9.41 5.28 -18.87
N CYS A 131 8.16 5.62 -18.54
CA CYS A 131 7.84 6.47 -17.39
C CYS A 131 7.86 5.65 -16.08
N VAL A 132 7.59 6.34 -14.97
CA VAL A 132 7.39 5.75 -13.65
C VAL A 132 5.97 6.08 -13.20
N ARG A 133 5.27 5.07 -12.71
CA ARG A 133 3.96 5.16 -12.09
C ARG A 133 4.12 5.12 -10.57
N LEU A 134 3.67 6.17 -9.90
CA LEU A 134 3.40 6.16 -8.47
C LEU A 134 1.92 5.78 -8.27
N ARG A 135 1.66 4.70 -7.54
CA ARG A 135 0.31 4.37 -7.03
C ARG A 135 0.30 4.48 -5.52
N VAL A 136 -0.70 5.19 -5.00
CA VAL A 136 -0.96 5.36 -3.57
C VAL A 136 -2.36 4.84 -3.27
N ILE A 137 -2.48 3.93 -2.30
CA ILE A 137 -3.75 3.53 -1.69
C ILE A 137 -3.78 4.11 -0.29
N ALA A 138 -4.74 5.00 -0.02
CA ALA A 138 -4.79 5.77 1.21
C ALA A 138 -6.02 5.42 2.06
N PRO A 139 -5.95 5.68 3.38
CA PRO A 139 -7.13 5.70 4.24
C PRO A 139 -8.19 6.66 3.68
N TYR A 140 -9.44 6.25 3.81
CA TYR A 140 -10.62 7.06 3.44
C TYR A 140 -11.86 6.57 4.19
N PHE A 141 -11.97 5.25 4.31
CA PHE A 141 -13.01 4.57 5.05
C PHE A 141 -12.46 3.94 6.32
N GLU A 142 -13.28 3.90 7.37
CA GLU A 142 -13.09 3.00 8.51
C GLU A 142 -14.08 1.85 8.43
N MET A 143 -13.61 0.64 8.77
CA MET A 143 -14.48 -0.52 8.93
C MET A 143 -15.07 -0.53 10.34
N VAL A 144 -16.38 -0.35 10.42
CA VAL A 144 -17.15 -0.49 11.65
C VAL A 144 -17.73 -1.90 11.67
N LEU A 145 -17.25 -2.67 12.63
CA LEU A 145 -17.83 -3.97 12.97
C LEU A 145 -19.20 -3.73 13.60
N PRO A 146 -20.25 -4.46 13.18
CA PRO A 146 -21.45 -4.56 14.01
C PRO A 146 -21.08 -5.15 15.38
N GLU A 147 -21.76 -4.71 16.46
CA GLU A 147 -21.49 -5.13 17.84
C GLU A 147 -21.44 -6.65 18.03
N GLU A 148 -22.18 -7.38 17.19
CA GLU A 148 -22.08 -8.82 17.03
C GLU A 148 -21.79 -9.12 15.55
N LEU A 149 -20.60 -9.67 15.27
CA LEU A 149 -20.39 -10.44 14.06
C LEU A 149 -21.12 -11.77 14.26
N PRO A 150 -22.16 -12.10 13.46
CA PRO A 150 -22.81 -13.39 13.59
C PRO A 150 -21.86 -14.44 13.01
N MET A 151 -20.98 -14.95 13.87
CA MET A 151 -20.21 -16.15 13.61
C MET A 151 -21.17 -17.30 13.89
N ASP A 152 -21.72 -17.87 12.82
CA ASP A 152 -22.44 -19.12 12.96
C ASP A 152 -21.47 -20.27 13.29
N GLU A 153 -22.00 -21.38 13.77
CA GLU A 153 -21.19 -22.54 14.20
C GLU A 153 -20.30 -23.09 13.09
N GLN A 154 -20.69 -22.94 11.81
CA GLN A 154 -19.89 -23.40 10.67
C GLN A 154 -18.67 -22.50 10.46
N MET A 155 -18.83 -21.20 10.67
CA MET A 155 -17.75 -20.22 10.60
C MET A 155 -16.71 -20.46 11.69
N THR A 156 -17.16 -20.69 12.93
CA THR A 156 -16.27 -20.95 14.08
C THR A 156 -15.50 -22.25 13.88
N ALA A 157 -16.18 -23.35 13.52
CA ALA A 157 -15.55 -24.64 13.30
C ALA A 157 -14.48 -24.60 12.20
N LEU A 158 -14.72 -23.85 11.11
CA LEU A 158 -13.76 -23.69 10.03
C LEU A 158 -12.51 -22.91 10.47
N LEU A 159 -12.67 -21.88 11.30
CA LEU A 159 -11.54 -21.09 11.81
C LEU A 159 -10.71 -21.89 12.81
N GLU A 160 -11.35 -22.64 13.71
CA GLU A 160 -10.69 -23.61 14.60
C GLU A 160 -9.93 -24.69 13.80
N GLU A 161 -10.50 -25.21 12.71
CA GLU A 161 -9.83 -26.21 11.87
C GLU A 161 -8.59 -25.63 11.14
N LEU A 162 -8.64 -24.36 10.75
CA LEU A 162 -7.59 -23.70 9.98
C LEU A 162 -6.45 -23.16 10.85
N PHE A 163 -6.76 -22.68 12.05
CA PHE A 163 -5.82 -21.94 12.90
C PHE A 163 -5.61 -22.60 14.27
N GLY A 164 -6.36 -23.65 14.63
CA GLY A 164 -6.25 -24.35 15.90
C GLY A 164 -6.71 -23.51 17.10
N ASP A 165 -6.18 -23.84 18.28
CA ASP A 165 -6.50 -23.17 19.56
C ASP A 165 -5.98 -21.71 19.66
N ASP A 166 -5.29 -21.20 18.62
CA ASP A 166 -4.77 -19.83 18.54
C ASP A 166 -5.80 -18.82 17.97
N PHE A 167 -7.06 -19.25 17.76
CA PHE A 167 -8.18 -18.42 17.28
C PHE A 167 -8.96 -17.74 18.41
#